data_AF-A0A8D8C1T3-F1
#
_entry.id   AF-A0A8D8C1T3-F1
#
_cell.length_a   1.000
_cell.length_b   1.000
_cell.length_c   1.000
_cell.angle_alpha   90.00
_cell.angle_beta   90.00
_cell.angle_gamma   90.00
#
_symmetry.space_group_name_H-M   'P 1'
#
loop_
_entity.id
_entity.type
_entity.pdbx_description
1 polymer ?
#
loop_
_entity_poly.entity_id
_entity_poly.type
_entity_poly.pdbx_seq_one_letter_code
_entity_poly.pdbx_strand_id
1 'polypeptide(L)'
;MTGEKENTWNRFQDGKRVVDFVLAFNGHLQNDEEADRKRKIFQENLIREGLEIEPETTQRIHFIKIHVPPEVVSRYCEHMKIMMPIVKLKDQENIITEEFSIGGSLVRFFRRPMFRFVIIDRDKFRKREYRLLHEYSREKCYLFDADAPDFFTPSIRIAVAHFILERARFGLEDEKYDIGLRKLLNDQVYLDAYPLHDGSPDLPELECQRTLLLEEWAS
;
A
#
# COMPACT_ATOMS: atom_id res chain seq x y z
N MET A 1 -5.18 22.27 -30.13
CA MET A 1 -4.70 22.27 -28.74
C MET A 1 -4.64 20.82 -28.30
N THR A 2 -3.50 20.18 -28.54
CA THR A 2 -3.22 18.80 -28.16
C THR A 2 -2.99 18.80 -26.65
N GLY A 3 -4.01 18.39 -25.88
CA GLY A 3 -3.85 18.19 -24.44
C GLY A 3 -2.77 17.15 -24.22
N GLU A 4 -1.70 17.54 -23.54
CA GLU A 4 -0.75 16.60 -22.95
C GLU A 4 -1.57 15.63 -22.11
N LYS A 5 -1.55 14.35 -22.47
CA LYS A 5 -2.12 13.31 -21.62
C LYS A 5 -1.27 13.33 -20.35
N GLU A 6 -1.80 13.91 -19.27
CA GLU A 6 -1.19 13.76 -17.95
C GLU A 6 -0.93 12.27 -17.73
N ASN A 7 0.27 11.97 -17.24
CA ASN A 7 0.76 10.61 -17.07
C ASN A 7 -0.05 9.89 -15.95
N THR A 8 -1.18 9.28 -16.30
CA THR A 8 -2.09 8.57 -15.38
C THR A 8 -1.63 7.14 -15.03
N TRP A 9 -0.32 6.92 -14.85
CA TRP A 9 0.20 5.58 -14.56
C TRP A 9 -0.04 5.15 -13.11
N ASN A 10 0.01 6.09 -12.16
CA ASN A 10 -0.25 5.85 -10.73
C ASN A 10 -1.65 6.25 -10.27
N ARG A 11 -2.49 6.69 -11.19
CA ARG A 11 -3.85 7.18 -10.92
C ARG A 11 -4.83 6.58 -11.92
N PHE A 12 -6.11 6.60 -11.55
CA PHE A 12 -7.18 6.32 -12.49
C PHE A 12 -7.26 7.41 -13.55
N GLN A 13 -8.01 7.16 -14.62
CA GLN A 13 -8.19 8.14 -15.70
C GLN A 13 -8.84 9.44 -15.25
N ASP A 14 -9.51 9.44 -14.09
CA ASP A 14 -10.08 10.64 -13.48
C ASP A 14 -9.05 11.56 -12.80
N GLY A 15 -7.78 11.14 -12.69
CA GLY A 15 -6.70 11.89 -12.04
C GLY A 15 -6.86 12.04 -10.53
N LYS A 16 -7.89 11.47 -9.91
CA LYS A 16 -8.18 11.65 -8.48
C LYS A 16 -7.74 10.44 -7.68
N ARG A 17 -8.14 9.24 -8.11
CA ARG A 17 -7.92 8.00 -7.36
C ARG A 17 -6.53 7.46 -7.61
N VAL A 18 -5.84 7.10 -6.52
CA VAL A 18 -4.48 6.54 -6.57
C VAL A 18 -4.58 5.03 -6.73
N VAL A 19 -3.75 4.46 -7.60
CA VAL A 19 -3.69 3.02 -7.80
C VAL A 19 -2.83 2.40 -6.71
N ASP A 20 -3.42 1.54 -5.88
CA ASP A 20 -2.73 0.87 -4.78
C ASP A 20 -2.20 -0.51 -5.20
N PHE A 21 -2.90 -1.18 -6.11
CA PHE A 21 -2.54 -2.54 -6.57
C PHE A 21 -2.88 -2.73 -8.05
N VAL A 22 -2.15 -3.60 -8.75
CA VAL A 22 -2.37 -3.93 -10.15
C VAL A 22 -2.42 -5.43 -10.34
N LEU A 23 -3.39 -5.92 -11.13
CA LEU A 23 -3.40 -7.29 -11.65
C LEU A 23 -3.13 -7.26 -13.16
N ALA A 24 -2.30 -8.16 -13.65
CA ALA A 24 -1.97 -8.28 -15.07
C ALA A 24 -2.48 -9.61 -15.62
N PHE A 25 -3.05 -9.61 -16.83
CA PHE A 25 -3.43 -10.82 -17.54
C PHE A 25 -3.27 -10.67 -19.05
N ASN A 26 -3.15 -11.79 -19.78
CA ASN A 26 -3.00 -11.76 -21.23
C ASN A 26 -4.36 -11.69 -21.91
N GLY A 27 -4.64 -10.60 -22.63
CA GLY A 27 -5.90 -10.39 -23.35
C GLY A 27 -6.02 -11.21 -24.65
N HIS A 28 -4.91 -11.75 -25.17
CA HIS A 28 -4.90 -12.52 -26.41
C HIS A 28 -5.05 -14.04 -26.21
N LEU A 29 -5.26 -14.52 -24.98
CA LEU A 29 -5.62 -15.92 -24.74
C LEU A 29 -7.09 -16.11 -25.14
N GLN A 30 -7.35 -16.20 -26.45
CA GLN A 30 -8.68 -16.19 -27.07
C GLN A 30 -9.61 -17.37 -26.71
N ASN A 31 -9.19 -18.32 -25.86
CA ASN A 31 -9.89 -19.59 -25.68
C ASN A 31 -10.00 -20.06 -24.21
N ASP A 32 -9.91 -19.18 -23.22
CA ASP A 32 -10.12 -19.57 -21.82
C ASP A 32 -11.38 -18.91 -21.24
N GLU A 33 -12.55 -19.35 -21.74
CA GLU A 33 -13.87 -18.93 -21.23
C GLU A 33 -13.98 -19.15 -19.71
N GLU A 34 -13.29 -20.17 -19.19
CA GLU A 34 -13.27 -20.46 -17.77
C GLU A 34 -12.43 -19.44 -16.99
N ALA A 35 -11.26 -19.05 -17.48
CA ALA A 35 -10.48 -17.96 -16.90
C ALA A 35 -11.24 -16.63 -16.97
N ASP A 36 -11.94 -16.33 -18.07
CA ASP A 36 -12.79 -15.14 -18.18
C ASP A 36 -13.93 -15.14 -17.16
N ARG A 37 -14.59 -16.28 -16.98
CA ARG A 37 -15.63 -16.48 -15.97
C ARG A 37 -15.07 -16.24 -14.56
N LYS A 38 -13.95 -16.87 -14.21
CA LYS A 38 -13.26 -16.70 -12.91
C LYS A 38 -12.85 -15.24 -12.69
N ARG A 39 -12.29 -14.57 -13.71
CA ARG A 39 -11.90 -13.14 -13.63
C ARG A 39 -13.10 -12.26 -13.34
N LYS A 40 -14.21 -12.47 -14.05
CA LYS A 40 -15.43 -11.67 -13.89
C LYS A 40 -16.00 -11.81 -12.48
N ILE A 41 -16.16 -13.04 -12.00
CA ILE A 41 -16.67 -13.32 -10.64
C ILE A 41 -15.73 -12.71 -9.59
N PHE A 42 -14.42 -12.87 -9.76
CA PHE A 42 -13.44 -12.29 -8.84
C PHE A 42 -13.56 -10.76 -8.78
N GLN A 43 -13.61 -10.08 -9.93
CA GLN A 43 -13.73 -8.62 -9.99
C GLN A 43 -15.05 -8.13 -9.37
N GLU A 44 -16.17 -8.79 -9.66
CA GLU A 44 -17.47 -8.48 -9.04
C GLU A 44 -17.42 -8.64 -7.52
N ASN A 45 -16.74 -9.68 -7.03
CA ASN A 45 -16.56 -9.90 -5.60
C ASN A 45 -15.67 -8.83 -4.96
N LEU A 46 -14.59 -8.41 -5.61
CA LEU A 46 -13.74 -7.31 -5.13
C LEU A 46 -14.53 -6.00 -5.04
N ILE A 47 -15.36 -5.69 -6.04
CA ILE A 47 -16.26 -4.53 -6.02
C ILE A 47 -17.27 -4.65 -4.87
N ARG A 48 -17.80 -5.85 -4.62
CA ARG A 48 -18.72 -6.09 -3.49
C ARG A 48 -18.05 -5.90 -2.12
N GLU A 49 -16.76 -6.22 -2.01
CA GLU A 49 -15.96 -5.90 -0.83
C GLU A 49 -15.70 -4.39 -0.68
N GLY A 50 -15.99 -3.59 -1.71
CA GLY A 50 -15.89 -2.13 -1.71
C GLY A 50 -14.65 -1.60 -2.41
N LEU A 51 -13.85 -2.45 -3.07
CA LEU A 51 -12.71 -1.99 -3.86
C LEU A 51 -13.18 -1.33 -5.15
N GLU A 52 -12.42 -0.33 -5.59
CA GLU A 52 -12.67 0.34 -6.87
C GLU A 52 -11.68 -0.16 -7.91
N ILE A 53 -12.20 -0.46 -9.10
CA ILE A 53 -11.44 -1.14 -10.15
C ILE A 53 -11.55 -0.37 -11.46
N GLU A 54 -10.42 -0.19 -12.14
CA GLU A 54 -10.34 0.37 -13.50
C GLU A 54 -9.58 -0.59 -14.42
N PRO A 55 -10.24 -1.20 -15.43
CA PRO A 55 -9.58 -2.04 -16.42
C PRO A 55 -8.90 -1.19 -17.50
N GLU A 56 -7.68 -1.59 -17.89
CA GLU A 56 -6.91 -1.00 -18.98
C GLU A 56 -6.55 -2.10 -19.99
N THR A 57 -7.21 -2.06 -21.16
CA THR A 57 -7.14 -3.09 -22.20
C THR A 57 -6.42 -2.63 -23.47
N THR A 58 -5.56 -1.61 -23.35
CA THR A 58 -4.93 -0.95 -24.50
C THR A 58 -3.87 -1.81 -25.19
N GLN A 59 -3.28 -2.78 -24.49
CA GLN A 59 -2.13 -3.57 -24.94
C GLN A 59 -2.44 -5.07 -24.92
N ARG A 60 -1.48 -5.90 -25.38
CA ARG A 60 -1.59 -7.37 -25.30
C ARG A 60 -1.81 -7.86 -23.86
N ILE A 61 -1.14 -7.23 -22.92
CA ILE A 61 -1.33 -7.46 -21.49
C ILE A 61 -2.36 -6.44 -21.03
N HIS A 62 -3.46 -6.93 -20.49
CA HIS A 62 -4.48 -6.12 -19.85
C HIS A 62 -4.11 -5.93 -18.38
N PHE A 63 -4.34 -4.72 -17.88
CA PHE A 63 -4.11 -4.38 -16.49
C PHE A 63 -5.43 -4.07 -15.81
N ILE A 64 -5.54 -4.45 -14.55
CA ILE A 64 -6.65 -4.11 -13.68
C ILE A 64 -6.06 -3.27 -12.55
N LYS A 65 -6.34 -1.98 -12.57
CA LYS A 65 -5.94 -1.05 -11.52
C LYS A 65 -6.94 -1.15 -10.37
N ILE A 66 -6.43 -1.24 -9.15
CA ILE A 66 -7.22 -1.35 -7.93
C ILE A 66 -6.91 -0.14 -7.05
N HIS A 67 -7.96 0.54 -6.62
CA HIS A 67 -7.92 1.57 -5.59
C HIS A 67 -8.65 1.08 -4.34
N VAL A 68 -8.09 1.36 -3.17
CA VAL A 68 -8.72 1.05 -1.88
C VAL A 68 -9.31 2.34 -1.28
N PRO A 69 -10.64 2.50 -1.26
CA PRO A 69 -11.27 3.68 -0.69
C PRO A 69 -10.98 3.81 0.82
N PRO A 70 -10.91 5.04 1.38
CA PRO A 70 -10.61 5.25 2.80
C PRO A 70 -11.54 4.51 3.76
N GLU A 71 -12.82 4.37 3.41
CA GLU A 71 -13.80 3.62 4.22
C GLU A 71 -13.44 2.13 4.33
N VAL A 72 -13.00 1.55 3.20
CA VAL A 72 -12.54 0.17 3.13
C VAL A 72 -11.25 0.00 3.91
N VAL A 73 -10.28 0.91 3.73
CA VAL A 73 -9.03 0.90 4.50
C VAL A 73 -9.34 0.91 5.99
N SER A 74 -10.17 1.84 6.47
CA SER A 74 -10.56 1.94 7.87
C SER A 74 -11.19 0.64 8.39
N ARG A 75 -12.14 0.06 7.65
CA ARG A 75 -12.83 -1.19 8.05
C ARG A 75 -11.84 -2.35 8.20
N TYR A 76 -10.94 -2.53 7.24
CA TYR A 76 -9.98 -3.64 7.29
C TYR A 76 -8.83 -3.39 8.25
N CYS A 77 -8.39 -2.14 8.47
CA CYS A 77 -7.39 -1.83 9.49
C CYS A 77 -7.84 -2.28 10.89
N GLU A 78 -9.12 -2.07 11.21
CA GLU A 78 -9.73 -2.54 12.46
C GLU A 78 -9.75 -4.07 12.52
N HIS A 79 -10.18 -4.73 11.43
CA HIS A 79 -10.21 -6.18 11.36
C HIS A 79 -8.81 -6.82 11.46
N MET A 80 -7.81 -6.19 10.84
CA MET A 80 -6.41 -6.62 10.82
C MET A 80 -5.65 -6.21 12.08
N LYS A 81 -6.27 -5.46 13.00
CA LYS A 81 -5.66 -4.98 14.25
C LYS A 81 -4.39 -4.15 14.02
N ILE A 82 -4.42 -3.29 13.00
CA ILE A 82 -3.26 -2.45 12.65
C ILE A 82 -2.94 -1.51 13.82
N MET A 83 -1.68 -1.49 14.24
CA MET A 83 -1.19 -0.59 15.28
C MET A 83 -0.91 0.79 14.67
N MET A 84 -1.70 1.79 15.06
CA MET A 84 -1.63 3.16 14.55
C MET A 84 -1.08 4.12 15.61
N PRO A 85 -0.33 5.17 15.22
CA PRO A 85 0.17 6.16 16.16
C PRO A 85 -0.96 6.99 16.75
N ILE A 86 -0.99 7.11 18.08
CA ILE A 86 -1.96 7.96 18.77
C ILE A 86 -1.54 9.43 18.69
N VAL A 87 -2.52 10.33 18.82
CA VAL A 87 -2.29 11.78 18.94
C VAL A 87 -1.38 12.05 20.15
N LYS A 88 -0.41 12.94 19.97
CA LYS A 88 0.54 13.28 21.04
C LYS A 88 -0.20 13.86 22.24
N LEU A 89 0.03 13.28 23.42
CA LEU A 89 -0.42 13.86 24.67
C LEU A 89 0.56 14.94 25.11
N LYS A 90 0.05 16.02 25.73
CA LYS A 90 0.84 17.22 26.09
C LYS A 90 2.03 16.94 27.02
N ASP A 91 2.06 15.79 27.72
CA ASP A 91 3.12 15.39 28.66
C ASP A 91 3.94 14.16 28.24
N GLN A 92 3.75 13.64 27.01
CA GLN A 92 4.46 12.44 26.54
C GLN A 92 5.98 12.62 26.45
N GLU A 93 6.45 13.84 26.21
CA GLU A 93 7.86 14.15 26.01
C GLU A 93 8.70 13.81 27.26
N ASN A 94 8.12 13.98 28.45
CA ASN A 94 8.80 13.75 29.74
C ASN A 94 8.93 12.26 30.09
N ILE A 95 7.95 11.43 29.71
CA ILE A 95 7.94 9.98 30.00
C ILE A 95 9.02 9.27 29.16
N ILE A 96 9.22 9.71 27.92
CA ILE A 96 10.09 9.04 26.94
C ILE A 96 11.58 9.40 27.15
N THR A 97 11.87 10.59 27.66
CA THR A 97 13.25 11.03 27.94
C THR A 97 13.94 10.20 29.03
N GLU A 98 13.19 9.64 29.98
CA GLU A 98 13.76 8.87 31.09
C GLU A 98 14.22 7.46 30.68
N GLU A 99 13.50 6.77 29.79
CA GLU A 99 13.87 5.40 29.36
C GLU A 99 15.07 5.35 28.37
N PHE A 100 15.24 6.36 27.51
CA PHE A 100 16.26 6.33 26.45
C PHE A 100 17.63 6.94 26.82
N SER A 101 17.74 7.63 27.96
CA SER A 101 18.91 8.47 28.28
C SER A 101 20.14 7.69 28.76
N ILE A 102 19.95 6.55 29.44
CA ILE A 102 21.06 5.93 30.21
C ILE A 102 21.94 5.00 29.34
N GLY A 103 21.36 4.27 28.38
CA GLY A 103 22.11 3.33 27.51
C GLY A 103 22.48 3.86 26.12
N GLY A 104 21.77 4.89 25.63
CA GLY A 104 21.84 5.33 24.23
C GLY A 104 23.10 6.12 23.86
N SER A 105 23.69 6.87 24.78
CA SER A 105 24.86 7.73 24.51
C SER A 105 26.16 6.94 24.37
N LEU A 106 26.38 5.91 25.21
CA LEU A 106 27.57 5.06 25.14
C LEU A 106 27.59 4.22 23.85
N VAL A 107 26.47 3.57 23.51
CA VAL A 107 26.35 2.77 22.28
C VAL A 107 26.52 3.64 21.03
N ARG A 108 26.01 4.88 21.04
CA ARG A 108 26.16 5.83 19.93
C ARG A 108 27.61 6.28 19.72
N PHE A 109 28.37 6.44 20.80
CA PHE A 109 29.79 6.83 20.73
C PHE A 109 30.67 5.70 20.19
N PHE A 110 30.45 4.46 20.62
CA PHE A 110 31.23 3.30 20.17
C PHE A 110 30.83 2.77 18.78
N ARG A 111 29.57 2.94 18.34
CA ARG A 111 29.10 2.47 17.00
C ARG A 111 29.23 3.47 15.85
N ARG A 112 29.32 4.78 16.13
CA ARG A 112 29.40 5.82 15.09
C ARG A 112 30.59 5.69 14.11
N PRO A 113 31.83 5.39 14.53
CA PRO A 113 32.94 5.27 13.58
C PRO A 113 32.90 3.97 12.78
N MET A 114 32.32 2.89 13.33
CA MET A 114 32.33 1.56 12.72
C MET A 114 31.16 1.33 11.74
N PHE A 115 30.03 2.03 11.90
CA PHE A 115 28.82 1.85 11.09
C PHE A 115 28.35 3.12 10.38
N ARG A 116 29.27 4.05 10.07
CA ARG A 116 28.91 5.30 9.38
C ARG A 116 28.22 5.08 8.03
N PHE A 117 28.48 3.95 7.36
CA PHE A 117 27.82 3.53 6.11
C PHE A 117 26.42 2.92 6.30
N VAL A 118 25.97 2.71 7.55
CA VAL A 118 24.63 2.14 7.88
C VAL A 118 23.75 3.17 8.58
N ILE A 119 24.32 4.29 9.02
CA ILE A 119 23.57 5.33 9.74
C ILE A 119 22.96 6.27 8.71
N ILE A 120 21.64 6.14 8.54
CA ILE A 120 20.81 7.01 7.71
C ILE A 120 20.99 8.47 8.15
N ASP A 121 21.23 9.35 7.17
CA ASP A 121 21.32 10.80 7.40
C ASP A 121 19.99 11.33 7.95
N ARG A 122 20.04 11.88 9.16
CA ARG A 122 18.84 12.34 9.88
C ARG A 122 18.35 13.69 9.40
N ASP A 123 19.14 14.40 8.61
CA ASP A 123 18.76 15.70 8.06
C ASP A 123 17.98 15.52 6.75
N LYS A 124 18.24 14.42 6.01
CA LYS A 124 17.56 14.09 4.75
C LYS A 124 16.30 13.25 4.94
N PHE A 125 16.29 12.37 5.94
CA PHE A 125 15.12 11.56 6.27
C PHE A 125 14.39 12.13 7.48
N ARG A 126 13.07 12.28 7.39
CA ARG A 126 12.23 12.72 8.51
C ARG A 126 12.50 11.86 9.74
N LYS A 127 12.99 12.48 10.82
CA LYS A 127 13.24 11.80 12.09
C LYS A 127 11.96 11.12 12.55
N ARG A 128 12.00 9.80 12.72
CA ARG A 128 10.91 9.05 13.36
C ARG A 128 10.72 9.61 14.76
N GLU A 129 9.64 10.33 14.96
CA GLU A 129 9.18 10.69 16.30
C GLU A 129 8.63 9.43 16.95
N TYR A 130 9.09 9.11 18.15
CA TYR A 130 8.47 8.03 18.90
C TYR A 130 7.03 8.44 19.21
N ARG A 131 6.08 7.59 18.83
CA ARG A 131 4.66 7.74 19.13
C ARG A 131 4.19 6.43 19.72
N LEU A 132 3.39 6.51 20.79
CA LEU A 132 2.70 5.34 21.30
C LEU A 132 1.75 4.83 20.22
N LEU A 133 1.68 3.51 20.09
CA LEU A 133 0.81 2.85 19.12
C LEU A 133 -0.38 2.24 19.84
N HIS A 134 -1.54 2.25 19.20
CA HIS A 134 -2.74 1.57 19.67
C HIS A 134 -3.42 0.85 18.51
N GLU A 135 -4.08 -0.28 18.78
CA GLU A 135 -4.90 -1.01 17.80
C GLU A 135 -5.95 -0.06 17.22
N TYR A 136 -5.99 0.06 15.89
CA TYR A 136 -6.93 0.91 15.20
C TYR A 136 -8.35 0.41 15.43
N SER A 137 -9.24 1.32 15.81
CA SER A 137 -10.65 1.05 16.01
C SER A 137 -11.44 2.29 15.65
N ARG A 138 -12.47 2.14 14.81
CA ARG A 138 -13.35 3.24 14.41
C ARG A 138 -14.10 3.85 15.60
N GLU A 139 -14.42 3.04 16.61
CA GLU A 139 -15.04 3.51 17.87
C GLU A 139 -14.10 4.40 18.70
N LYS A 140 -12.79 4.23 18.52
CA LYS A 140 -11.74 5.01 19.19
C LYS A 140 -11.07 5.99 18.25
N CYS A 141 -11.76 6.48 17.22
CA CYS A 141 -11.21 7.42 16.24
C CYS A 141 -10.60 8.67 16.89
N TYR A 142 -11.11 9.11 18.05
CA TYR A 142 -10.58 10.24 18.84
C TYR A 142 -9.13 10.05 19.33
N LEU A 143 -8.62 8.82 19.37
CA LEU A 143 -7.21 8.55 19.71
C LEU A 143 -6.26 8.84 18.54
N PHE A 144 -6.78 8.94 17.33
CA PHE A 144 -6.03 8.99 16.10
C PHE A 144 -6.28 10.29 15.34
N ASP A 145 -5.28 10.74 14.60
CA ASP A 145 -5.39 11.92 13.73
C ASP A 145 -5.88 11.49 12.33
N ALA A 146 -7.18 11.23 12.20
CA ALA A 146 -7.78 10.71 10.97
C ALA A 146 -7.74 11.73 9.80
N ASP A 147 -7.64 13.02 10.10
CA ASP A 147 -7.57 14.12 9.12
C ASP A 147 -6.16 14.35 8.59
N ALA A 148 -5.13 13.71 9.17
CA ALA A 148 -3.78 13.83 8.68
C ALA A 148 -3.66 13.29 7.24
N PRO A 149 -2.97 14.00 6.33
CA PRO A 149 -2.89 13.62 4.92
C PRO A 149 -2.27 12.23 4.69
N ASP A 150 -1.37 11.80 5.57
CA ASP A 150 -0.69 10.51 5.53
C ASP A 150 -1.18 9.54 6.62
N PHE A 151 -2.41 9.72 7.13
CA PHE A 151 -2.95 8.84 8.18
C PHE A 151 -2.95 7.38 7.74
N PHE A 152 -3.57 7.10 6.59
CA PHE A 152 -3.47 5.81 5.92
C PHE A 152 -2.31 5.82 4.93
N THR A 153 -1.14 5.38 5.41
CA THR A 153 0.06 5.29 4.57
C THR A 153 -0.18 4.36 3.37
N PRO A 154 0.51 4.58 2.23
CA PRO A 154 0.41 3.68 1.08
C PRO A 154 0.66 2.22 1.43
N SER A 155 1.59 1.95 2.36
CA SER A 155 1.85 0.59 2.86
C SER A 155 0.65 -0.06 3.52
N ILE A 156 -0.15 0.71 4.29
CA ILE A 156 -1.39 0.22 4.90
C ILE A 156 -2.42 -0.10 3.81
N ARG A 157 -2.59 0.80 2.83
CA ARG A 157 -3.54 0.58 1.71
C ARG A 157 -3.17 -0.66 0.90
N ILE A 158 -1.89 -0.83 0.58
CA ILE A 158 -1.36 -2.04 -0.10
C ILE A 158 -1.61 -3.30 0.74
N ALA A 159 -1.36 -3.25 2.05
CA ALA A 159 -1.60 -4.39 2.94
C ALA A 159 -3.09 -4.77 2.99
N VAL A 160 -3.99 -3.78 3.01
CA VAL A 160 -5.43 -4.00 2.94
C VAL A 160 -5.85 -4.59 1.59
N ALA A 161 -5.38 -4.03 0.48
CA ALA A 161 -5.64 -4.57 -0.86
C ALA A 161 -5.22 -6.04 -0.95
N HIS A 162 -3.98 -6.34 -0.55
CA HIS A 162 -3.44 -7.70 -0.55
C HIS A 162 -4.23 -8.62 0.39
N PHE A 163 -4.63 -8.15 1.57
CA PHE A 163 -5.45 -8.92 2.51
C PHE A 163 -6.80 -9.35 1.91
N ILE A 164 -7.46 -8.43 1.20
CA ILE A 164 -8.73 -8.67 0.49
C ILE A 164 -8.52 -9.63 -0.67
N LEU A 165 -7.51 -9.38 -1.52
CA LEU A 165 -7.21 -10.19 -2.69
C LEU A 165 -6.93 -11.66 -2.35
N GLU A 166 -6.21 -11.91 -1.25
CA GLU A 166 -5.93 -13.27 -0.77
C GLU A 166 -7.18 -14.03 -0.24
N ARG A 167 -8.26 -13.32 0.08
CA ARG A 167 -9.48 -13.88 0.69
C ARG A 167 -10.72 -13.78 -0.19
N ALA A 168 -10.67 -13.01 -1.26
CA ALA A 168 -11.76 -12.87 -2.21
C ALA A 168 -12.02 -14.20 -2.93
N ARG A 169 -13.30 -14.55 -3.08
CA ARG A 169 -13.73 -15.75 -3.78
C ARG A 169 -13.79 -15.51 -5.29
N PHE A 170 -13.68 -16.57 -6.08
CA PHE A 170 -13.86 -16.50 -7.55
C PHE A 170 -14.70 -17.65 -8.13
N GLY A 171 -15.13 -18.60 -7.30
CA GLY A 171 -16.01 -19.70 -7.70
C GLY A 171 -17.48 -19.42 -7.37
N LEU A 172 -18.35 -20.33 -7.82
CA LEU A 172 -19.77 -20.35 -7.45
C LEU A 172 -19.91 -20.80 -5.98
N GLU A 173 -21.05 -20.52 -5.34
CA GLU A 173 -21.26 -20.74 -3.89
C GLU A 173 -20.95 -22.16 -3.40
N ASP A 174 -21.01 -23.16 -4.29
CA ASP A 174 -20.76 -24.57 -4.00
C ASP A 174 -19.26 -24.98 -4.01
N GLU A 175 -18.37 -24.18 -4.62
CA GLU A 175 -16.96 -24.53 -4.77
C GLU A 175 -16.11 -23.95 -3.62
N LYS A 176 -16.01 -24.72 -2.53
CA LYS A 176 -15.31 -24.34 -1.29
C LYS A 176 -13.82 -23.98 -1.46
N TYR A 177 -13.20 -24.37 -2.57
CA TYR A 177 -11.76 -24.21 -2.81
C TYR A 177 -11.40 -23.04 -3.73
N ASP A 178 -12.36 -22.25 -4.19
CA ASP A 178 -12.14 -21.15 -5.15
C ASP A 178 -12.00 -19.81 -4.45
N ILE A 179 -10.91 -19.69 -3.70
CA ILE A 179 -10.59 -18.53 -2.86
C ILE A 179 -9.15 -18.09 -3.09
N GLY A 180 -8.97 -16.79 -3.23
CA GLY A 180 -7.70 -16.11 -3.13
C GLY A 180 -6.97 -15.92 -4.45
N LEU A 181 -6.31 -14.76 -4.56
CA LEU A 181 -5.49 -14.36 -5.70
C LEU A 181 -4.39 -15.38 -6.03
N ARG A 182 -3.73 -15.96 -5.02
CA ARG A 182 -2.66 -16.95 -5.24
C ARG A 182 -3.11 -18.15 -6.07
N LYS A 183 -4.35 -18.61 -5.92
CA LYS A 183 -4.89 -19.70 -6.75
C LYS A 183 -5.12 -19.24 -8.18
N LEU A 184 -5.63 -18.03 -8.39
CA LEU A 184 -5.81 -17.47 -9.73
C LEU A 184 -4.49 -17.26 -10.48
N LEU A 185 -3.41 -16.91 -9.77
CA LEU A 185 -2.05 -16.86 -10.33
C LEU A 185 -1.53 -18.25 -10.69
N ASN A 186 -1.73 -19.25 -9.82
CA ASN A 186 -1.34 -20.63 -10.11
C ASN A 186 -2.10 -21.22 -11.29
N ASP A 187 -3.40 -20.94 -11.40
CA ASP A 187 -4.27 -21.34 -12.51
C ASP A 187 -3.99 -20.54 -13.79
N GLN A 188 -3.04 -19.60 -13.77
CA GLN A 188 -2.69 -18.71 -14.90
C GLN A 188 -3.86 -17.85 -15.41
N VAL A 189 -4.87 -17.62 -14.55
CA VAL A 189 -5.97 -16.69 -14.81
C VAL A 189 -5.47 -15.25 -14.78
N TYR A 190 -4.55 -14.96 -13.86
CA TYR A 190 -3.72 -13.76 -13.85
C TYR A 190 -2.27 -14.16 -14.09
N LEU A 191 -1.51 -13.30 -14.78
CA LEU A 191 -0.07 -13.47 -14.99
C LEU A 191 0.71 -13.03 -13.76
N ASP A 192 0.35 -11.86 -13.21
CA ASP A 192 1.05 -11.24 -12.11
C ASP A 192 0.14 -10.29 -11.34
N ALA A 193 0.53 -9.97 -10.12
CA ALA A 193 -0.21 -9.12 -9.21
C ALA A 193 0.78 -8.41 -8.27
N TYR A 194 0.84 -7.08 -8.34
CA TYR A 194 1.84 -6.31 -7.61
C TYR A 194 1.31 -4.93 -7.17
N PRO A 195 1.82 -4.38 -6.05
CA PRO A 195 1.57 -2.99 -5.69
C PRO A 195 2.35 -2.03 -6.59
N LEU A 196 1.83 -0.81 -6.76
CA LEU A 196 2.58 0.24 -7.45
C LEU A 196 3.48 1.01 -6.49
N HIS A 197 4.65 1.40 -7.00
CA HIS A 197 5.60 2.22 -6.29
C HIS A 197 5.24 3.71 -6.41
N ASP A 198 5.77 4.50 -5.47
CA ASP A 198 5.71 5.94 -5.50
C ASP A 198 6.73 6.54 -6.49
N GLY A 199 6.23 7.43 -7.36
CA GLY A 199 7.03 8.20 -8.32
C GLY A 199 7.60 7.40 -9.51
N SER A 200 8.07 8.15 -10.50
CA SER A 200 8.84 7.62 -11.63
C SER A 200 10.31 8.04 -11.44
N PRO A 201 11.28 7.13 -11.62
CA PRO A 201 12.70 7.49 -11.56
C PRO A 201 13.09 8.52 -12.62
N ASP A 202 12.30 8.63 -13.70
CA ASP A 202 12.56 9.54 -14.82
C ASP A 202 12.01 10.97 -14.58
N LEU A 203 11.29 11.20 -13.47
CA LEU A 203 10.69 12.49 -13.11
C LEU A 203 11.20 12.94 -11.72
N PRO A 204 12.44 13.47 -11.65
CA PRO A 204 13.06 13.92 -10.40
C PRO A 204 12.38 15.14 -9.76
N GLU A 205 11.47 15.81 -10.47
CA GLU A 205 10.73 16.98 -9.98
C GLU A 205 9.64 16.62 -8.97
N LEU A 206 9.21 15.36 -8.89
CA LEU A 206 8.39 14.86 -7.79
C LEU A 206 9.30 14.23 -6.73
N GLU A 207 9.51 14.92 -5.61
CA GLU A 207 10.13 14.36 -4.40
C GLU A 207 9.35 13.10 -3.96
N CYS A 208 9.77 11.91 -4.41
CA CYS A 208 9.21 10.64 -3.99
C CYS A 208 10.17 9.91 -3.04
N GLN A 209 9.61 9.08 -2.16
CA GLN A 209 10.42 8.32 -1.19
C GLN A 209 11.36 7.36 -1.91
N ARG A 210 10.93 6.78 -3.04
CA ARG A 210 11.76 5.90 -3.87
C ARG A 210 13.04 6.58 -4.37
N THR A 211 12.95 7.78 -4.94
CA THR A 211 14.12 8.51 -5.45
C THR A 211 15.05 8.92 -4.30
N LEU A 212 14.50 9.43 -3.19
CA LEU A 212 15.28 9.75 -1.99
C LEU A 212 16.03 8.53 -1.44
N LEU A 213 15.38 7.36 -1.39
CA LEU A 213 16.01 6.11 -0.94
C LEU A 213 17.11 5.64 -1.91
N LEU A 214 16.90 5.83 -3.22
CA LEU A 214 17.90 5.50 -4.23
C LEU A 214 19.15 6.37 -4.08
N GLU A 215 18.98 7.68 -3.93
CA GLU A 215 20.09 8.64 -3.83
C GLU A 215 20.87 8.52 -2.53
N GLU A 216 20.19 8.26 -1.41
CA GLU A 216 20.80 8.36 -0.08
C GLU A 216 21.11 7.02 0.58
N TRP A 217 20.60 5.91 0.04
CA TRP A 217 20.79 4.60 0.67
C TRP A 217 21.19 3.48 -0.28
N ALA A 218 20.63 3.44 -1.48
CA ALA A 218 20.84 2.34 -2.44
C ALA A 218 21.77 2.70 -3.62
N SER A 219 22.53 3.80 -3.52
CA SER A 219 23.53 4.27 -4.50
C SER A 219 24.90 3.64 -4.30
#